data_AF-A0A925SLA8-F1
#
_entry.id   AF-A0A925SLA8-F1
#
_cell.length_a   1.000
_cell.length_b   1.000
_cell.length_c   1.000
_cell.angle_alpha   90.00
_cell.angle_beta   90.00
_cell.angle_gamma   90.00
#
_symmetry.space_group_name_H-M   'P 1'
#
loop_
_entity.id
_entity.type
_entity.pdbx_description
1 polymer ?
#
loop_
_entity_poly.entity_id
_entity_poly.type
_entity_poly.pdbx_seq_one_letter_code
_entity_poly.pdbx_strand_id
1 'polypeptide(L)'
;ALAARGFATVCLEELGWAEQIAVFRRARVVVAPHGAGLANLAFCAPGTRVVELVGRAYFNPVFWRLAALRGLDYRPVLARAEGGAAAGQIREDRSENKRDLTADVGAVLTALAG
;
A
#
# COMPACT_ATOMS: atom_id res chain seq x y z
N ALA A 1 -13.47 -4.93 7.54
CA ALA A 1 -13.72 -3.51 7.89
C ALA A 1 -13.78 -2.57 6.69
N LEU A 2 -12.83 -2.64 5.74
CA LEU A 2 -12.82 -1.79 4.54
C LEU A 2 -13.90 -2.17 3.52
N ALA A 3 -14.24 -3.46 3.38
CA ALA A 3 -15.33 -3.91 2.49
C ALA A 3 -16.67 -3.21 2.80
N ALA A 4 -17.01 -3.06 4.10
CA ALA A 4 -18.20 -2.32 4.55
C ALA A 4 -18.18 -0.82 4.21
N ARG A 5 -17.05 -0.31 3.69
CA ARG A 5 -16.84 1.08 3.24
C ARG A 5 -16.68 1.19 1.72
N GLY A 6 -17.03 0.13 0.98
CA GLY A 6 -17.02 0.11 -0.48
C GLY A 6 -15.67 -0.22 -1.12
N PHE A 7 -14.70 -0.71 -0.35
CA PHE A 7 -13.45 -1.23 -0.93
C PHE A 7 -13.66 -2.63 -1.49
N ALA A 8 -13.12 -2.86 -2.69
CA ALA A 8 -12.99 -4.20 -3.28
C ALA A 8 -11.56 -4.71 -3.04
N THR A 9 -11.44 -5.99 -2.68
CA THR A 9 -10.14 -6.67 -2.64
C THR A 9 -9.76 -7.07 -4.06
N VAL A 10 -8.50 -6.83 -4.42
CA VAL A 10 -7.94 -7.18 -5.73
C VAL A 10 -6.64 -7.93 -5.52
N CYS A 11 -6.58 -9.17 -5.99
CA CYS A 11 -5.35 -9.96 -6.09
C CYS A 11 -4.77 -9.73 -7.49
N LEU A 12 -3.65 -9.01 -7.60
CA LEU A 12 -3.11 -8.61 -8.91
C LEU A 12 -2.57 -9.78 -9.71
N GLU A 13 -2.11 -10.82 -9.02
CA GLU A 13 -1.66 -12.08 -9.60
C GLU A 13 -2.77 -12.85 -10.33
N GLU A 14 -4.05 -12.55 -10.04
CA GLU A 14 -5.20 -13.16 -10.70
C GLU A 14 -5.65 -12.36 -11.94
N LEU A 15 -5.07 -11.17 -12.18
CA LEU A 15 -5.45 -10.27 -13.26
C LEU A 15 -4.42 -10.25 -14.38
N GLY A 16 -4.92 -10.24 -15.63
CA GLY A 16 -4.12 -9.93 -16.80
C GLY A 16 -3.59 -8.50 -16.76
N TRP A 17 -2.52 -8.25 -17.51
CA TRP A 17 -1.85 -6.94 -17.51
C TRP A 17 -2.78 -5.75 -17.81
N ALA A 18 -3.63 -5.89 -18.83
CA ALA A 18 -4.58 -4.85 -19.21
C ALA A 18 -5.62 -4.58 -18.10
N GLU A 19 -6.01 -5.61 -17.36
CA GLU A 19 -6.96 -5.51 -16.25
C GLU A 19 -6.33 -4.81 -15.05
N GLN A 20 -5.07 -5.13 -14.72
CA GLN A 20 -4.31 -4.40 -13.70
C GLN A 20 -4.26 -2.90 -14.01
N ILE A 21 -3.89 -2.53 -15.24
CA ILE A 21 -3.88 -1.13 -15.68
C ILE A 21 -5.28 -0.51 -15.53
N ALA A 22 -6.33 -1.21 -15.99
CA ALA A 22 -7.69 -0.70 -15.97
C ALA A 22 -8.19 -0.43 -14.54
N VAL A 23 -7.87 -1.30 -13.59
CA VAL A 23 -8.21 -1.13 -12.18
C VAL A 23 -7.50 0.09 -11.60
N PHE A 24 -6.18 0.21 -11.78
CA PHE A 24 -5.41 1.35 -11.23
C PHE A 24 -5.78 2.70 -11.86
N ARG A 25 -6.11 2.73 -13.15
CA ARG A 25 -6.61 3.95 -13.83
C ARG A 25 -7.93 4.45 -13.28
N ARG A 26 -8.77 3.57 -12.72
CA ARG A 26 -10.10 3.89 -12.19
C ARG A 26 -10.11 4.02 -10.66
N ALA A 27 -9.07 3.56 -9.99
CA ALA A 27 -8.96 3.62 -8.55
C ALA A 27 -8.97 5.08 -8.06
N ARG A 28 -9.85 5.39 -7.11
CA ARG A 28 -9.85 6.65 -6.37
C ARG A 28 -8.99 6.57 -5.11
N VAL A 29 -8.94 5.37 -4.54
CA VAL A 29 -8.14 5.05 -3.35
C VAL A 29 -7.51 3.68 -3.55
N VAL A 30 -6.23 3.56 -3.24
CA VAL A 30 -5.48 2.30 -3.17
C VAL A 30 -5.05 2.10 -1.72
N VAL A 31 -5.36 0.95 -1.14
CA VAL A 31 -4.83 0.52 0.17
C VAL A 31 -4.13 -0.80 -0.07
N ALA A 32 -2.81 -0.85 0.13
CA ALA A 32 -2.04 -2.06 -0.18
C ALA A 32 -0.76 -2.16 0.68
N PRO A 33 -0.27 -3.38 0.95
CA PRO A 33 1.05 -3.57 1.53
C PRO A 33 2.15 -3.09 0.58
N HIS A 34 3.30 -2.74 1.17
CA HIS A 34 4.51 -2.46 0.39
C HIS A 34 4.87 -3.67 -0.50
N GLY A 35 5.03 -3.46 -1.80
CA GLY A 35 5.40 -4.53 -2.73
C GLY A 35 5.30 -4.14 -4.19
N ALA A 36 5.81 -5.01 -5.08
CA ALA A 36 5.92 -4.74 -6.51
C ALA A 36 4.60 -4.36 -7.20
N GLY A 37 3.45 -4.81 -6.67
CA GLY A 37 2.13 -4.42 -7.15
C GLY A 37 1.90 -2.89 -7.15
N LEU A 38 2.54 -2.15 -6.24
CA LEU A 38 2.48 -0.69 -6.18
C LEU A 38 3.23 0.02 -7.32
N ALA A 39 3.98 -0.71 -8.16
CA ALA A 39 4.49 -0.15 -9.41
C ALA A 39 3.34 0.32 -10.33
N ASN A 40 2.15 -0.31 -10.23
CA ASN A 40 0.96 0.08 -10.97
C ASN A 40 0.39 1.46 -10.59
N LEU A 41 0.87 2.09 -9.50
CA LEU A 41 0.55 3.49 -9.19
C LEU A 41 0.93 4.44 -10.32
N ALA A 42 1.86 4.05 -11.20
CA ALA A 42 2.18 4.78 -12.42
C ALA A 42 0.94 5.07 -13.30
N PHE A 43 -0.05 4.17 -13.27
CA PHE A 43 -1.28 4.27 -14.07
C PHE A 43 -2.42 5.02 -13.38
N CYS A 44 -2.29 5.37 -12.10
CA CYS A 44 -3.32 6.12 -11.38
C CYS A 44 -3.50 7.53 -11.94
N ALA A 45 -4.73 8.04 -11.81
CA ALA A 45 -5.03 9.44 -12.07
C ALA A 45 -4.39 10.34 -10.98
N PRO A 46 -3.90 11.54 -11.32
CA PRO A 46 -3.47 12.52 -10.31
C PRO A 46 -4.55 12.75 -9.25
N GLY A 47 -4.13 12.90 -8.00
CA GLY A 47 -5.01 13.02 -6.84
C GLY A 47 -5.56 11.69 -6.30
N THR A 48 -5.24 10.54 -6.92
CA THR A 48 -5.58 9.23 -6.32
C THR A 48 -4.94 9.12 -4.94
N ARG A 49 -5.72 8.70 -3.94
CA ARG A 49 -5.23 8.47 -2.58
C ARG A 49 -4.56 7.12 -2.48
N VAL A 50 -3.38 7.06 -1.88
CA VAL A 50 -2.62 5.82 -1.69
C VAL A 50 -2.30 5.68 -0.21
N VAL A 51 -2.83 4.63 0.41
CA VAL A 51 -2.46 4.22 1.76
C VAL A 51 -1.56 3.00 1.67
N GLU A 52 -0.26 3.21 1.88
CA GLU A 52 0.71 2.12 1.88
C GLU A 52 0.86 1.54 3.29
N LEU A 53 0.64 0.23 3.44
CA LEU A 53 0.89 -0.48 4.69
C LEU A 53 2.39 -0.85 4.72
N VAL A 54 3.16 -0.07 5.46
CA VAL A 54 4.61 -0.20 5.58
C VAL A 54 4.96 -1.04 6.81
N GLY A 55 5.76 -2.09 6.63
CA GLY A 55 6.33 -2.85 7.74
C GLY A 55 7.43 -2.05 8.44
N ARG A 56 7.57 -2.21 9.76
CA ARG A 56 8.63 -1.54 10.54
C ARG A 56 10.05 -2.00 10.20
N ALA A 57 10.19 -3.22 9.67
CA ALA A 57 11.50 -3.80 9.40
C ALA A 57 12.11 -3.24 8.12
N TYR A 58 11.33 -2.99 7.07
CA TYR A 58 11.83 -2.57 5.76
C TYR A 58 11.21 -1.24 5.32
N PHE A 59 12.05 -0.22 5.14
CA PHE A 59 11.63 1.08 4.63
C PHE A 59 12.31 1.38 3.29
N ASN A 60 11.54 1.34 2.20
CA ASN A 60 11.99 1.77 0.88
C ASN A 60 11.04 2.85 0.35
N PRO A 61 11.51 4.09 0.14
CA PRO A 61 10.66 5.20 -0.27
C PRO A 61 10.28 5.19 -1.75
N VAL A 62 10.53 4.10 -2.49
CA VAL A 62 10.31 4.03 -3.94
C VAL A 62 8.89 4.40 -4.36
N PHE A 63 7.87 3.93 -3.64
CA PHE A 63 6.47 4.20 -4.00
C PHE A 63 6.00 5.58 -3.56
N TRP A 64 6.54 6.12 -2.47
CA TRP A 64 6.38 7.54 -2.14
C TRP A 64 6.92 8.44 -3.26
N ARG A 65 8.12 8.13 -3.78
CA ARG A 65 8.71 8.88 -4.90
C ARG A 65 7.86 8.74 -6.18
N LEU A 66 7.41 7.53 -6.50
CA LEU A 66 6.52 7.30 -7.63
C LEU A 66 5.21 8.09 -7.49
N ALA A 67 4.59 8.07 -6.31
CA ALA A 67 3.40 8.82 -6.02
C ALA A 67 3.61 10.33 -6.16
N ALA A 68 4.73 10.86 -5.66
CA ALA A 68 5.08 12.27 -5.82
C ALA A 68 5.22 12.66 -7.30
N LEU A 69 5.92 11.85 -8.11
CA LEU A 69 6.06 12.06 -9.55
C LEU A 69 4.72 11.99 -10.30
N ARG A 70 3.76 11.23 -9.78
CA ARG A 70 2.42 11.07 -10.38
C ARG A 70 1.37 12.02 -9.81
N GLY A 71 1.73 12.85 -8.82
CA GLY A 71 0.81 13.77 -8.15
C GLY A 71 -0.26 13.04 -7.34
N LEU A 72 0.08 11.95 -6.66
CA LEU A 72 -0.83 11.16 -5.83
C LEU A 72 -0.78 11.60 -4.36
N ASP A 73 -1.89 11.42 -3.64
CA ASP A 73 -1.99 11.68 -2.18
C ASP A 73 -1.52 10.44 -1.41
N TYR A 74 -0.21 10.35 -1.18
CA TYR A 74 0.43 9.19 -0.56
C TYR A 74 0.52 9.31 0.97
N ARG A 75 0.06 8.29 1.68
CA ARG A 75 -0.04 8.24 3.14
C ARG A 75 0.44 6.88 3.69
N PRO A 76 1.63 6.79 4.28
CA PRO A 76 2.11 5.54 4.85
C PRO A 76 1.40 5.26 6.19
N VAL A 77 1.03 4.00 6.42
CA VAL A 77 0.51 3.50 7.69
C VAL A 77 1.42 2.36 8.18
N LEU A 78 1.92 2.50 9.41
CA LEU A 78 2.75 1.47 10.02
C LEU A 78 1.94 0.22 10.32
N ALA A 79 2.31 -0.89 9.69
CA ALA A 79 1.78 -2.22 9.94
C ALA A 79 2.74 -3.04 10.81
N ARG A 80 2.17 -3.94 11.62
CA ARG A 80 2.90 -4.90 12.44
C ARG A 80 3.01 -6.22 11.68
N ALA A 81 4.23 -6.68 11.45
CA ALA A 81 4.47 -8.03 10.95
C ALA A 81 4.14 -9.06 12.03
N GLU A 82 3.44 -10.13 11.66
CA GLU A 82 3.23 -11.26 12.57
C GLU A 82 4.57 -11.93 12.90
N GLY A 83 4.80 -12.24 14.19
CA GLY A 83 6.06 -12.82 14.67
C GLY A 83 7.28 -11.88 14.63
N GLY A 84 7.12 -10.61 14.27
CA GLY A 84 8.21 -9.64 14.21
C GLY A 84 8.73 -9.23 15.60
N ALA A 85 10.04 -9.00 15.70
CA ALA A 85 10.68 -8.51 16.92
C ALA A 85 10.08 -7.16 17.38
N ALA A 86 10.06 -6.94 18.70
CA ALA A 86 9.69 -5.67 19.29
C ALA A 86 10.56 -4.51 18.72
N ALA A 87 9.97 -3.32 18.71
CA ALA A 87 10.54 -2.08 18.16
C ALA A 87 12.05 -1.94 18.43
N GLY A 88 12.86 -1.76 17.37
CA GLY A 88 14.27 -1.42 17.59
C GLY A 88 15.22 -1.39 16.39
N GLN A 89 14.95 -2.05 15.27
CA GLN A 89 15.90 -2.06 14.15
C GLN A 89 15.18 -2.05 12.80
N ILE A 90 15.39 -0.98 12.02
CA ILE A 90 15.19 -1.03 10.56
C ILE A 90 16.22 -2.04 10.05
N ARG A 91 15.76 -3.12 9.44
CA ARG A 91 16.60 -4.13 8.81
C ARG A 91 16.39 -4.02 7.31
N GLU A 92 17.43 -3.78 6.53
CA GLU A 92 17.36 -3.79 5.05
C GLU A 92 17.15 -5.20 4.48
N ASP A 93 16.52 -6.10 5.24
CA ASP A 93 16.20 -7.45 4.83
C ASP A 93 14.89 -7.45 4.02
N ARG A 94 15.03 -7.61 2.70
CA ARG A 94 13.90 -7.68 1.76
C ARG A 94 12.98 -8.88 2.02
N SER A 95 13.41 -9.89 2.76
CA SER A 95 12.58 -11.05 3.10
C SER A 95 11.43 -10.69 4.04
N GLU A 96 11.56 -9.60 4.81
CA GLU A 96 10.53 -9.11 5.73
C GLU A 96 9.26 -8.64 5.00
N ASN A 97 9.35 -8.27 3.71
CA ASN A 97 8.20 -7.88 2.89
C ASN A 97 7.27 -9.05 2.52
N LYS A 98 7.68 -10.30 2.82
CA LYS A 98 6.89 -11.50 2.52
C LYS A 98 6.06 -12.00 3.70
N ARG A 99 6.16 -11.34 4.87
CA ARG A 99 5.42 -11.73 6.06
C ARG A 99 4.01 -11.16 6.04
N ASP A 100 3.11 -11.86 6.70
CA ASP A 100 1.77 -11.35 6.96
C ASP A 100 1.84 -10.09 7.83
N LEU A 101 1.04 -9.10 7.44
CA LEU A 101 0.98 -7.79 8.07
C LEU A 101 -0.41 -7.56 8.67
N THR A 102 -0.42 -7.05 9.89
CA THR A 102 -1.63 -6.54 10.55
C THR A 102 -1.52 -5.03 10.71
N ALA A 103 -2.54 -4.30 10.26
CA ALA A 103 -2.61 -2.85 10.40
C ALA A 103 -3.82 -2.46 11.25
N ASP A 104 -3.65 -1.42 12.07
CA ASP A 104 -4.76 -0.84 12.81
C ASP A 104 -5.75 -0.18 11.84
N VAL A 105 -7.02 -0.60 11.91
CA VAL A 105 -8.07 -0.06 11.03
C VAL A 105 -8.30 1.42 11.32
N GLY A 106 -8.20 1.86 12.57
CA GLY A 106 -8.33 3.27 12.94
C GLY A 106 -7.28 4.15 12.24
N ALA A 107 -6.03 3.73 12.24
CA ALA A 107 -4.93 4.39 11.55
C ALA A 107 -5.16 4.48 10.03
N VAL A 108 -5.64 3.40 9.41
CA VAL A 108 -6.01 3.41 7.98
C VAL A 108 -7.16 4.39 7.73
N LEU A 109 -8.20 4.42 8.57
CA LEU A 109 -9.32 5.34 8.40
C LEU A 109 -8.92 6.81 8.60
N THR A 110 -8.04 7.10 9.56
CA THR A 110 -7.45 8.44 9.73
C THR A 110 -6.67 8.85 8.48
N ALA A 111 -5.87 7.94 7.93
CA ALA A 111 -5.18 8.18 6.66
C ALA A 111 -6.15 8.38 5.49
N LEU A 112 -7.37 7.86 5.55
CA LEU A 112 -8.39 8.06 4.51
C LEU A 112 -9.22 9.34 4.67
N ALA A 113 -9.27 9.94 5.87
CA ALA A 113 -10.22 11.03 6.18
C ALA A 113 -9.70 12.44 5.88
N GLY A 114 -8.38 12.68 5.99
CA GLY A 114 -7.76 13.95 5.57
C GLY A 114 -7.72 14.11 4.06
#